data_AF-N6UPJ9-F1
#
_entry.id   AF-N6UPJ9-F1
#
_cell.length_a   1.000
_cell.length_b   1.000
_cell.length_c   1.000
_cell.angle_alpha   90.00
_cell.angle_beta   90.00
_cell.angle_gamma   90.00
#
_symmetry.space_group_name_H-M   'P 1'
#
loop_
_entity.id
_entity.type
_entity.pdbx_description
1 polymer ?
#
loop_
_entity_poly.entity_id
_entity_poly.type
_entity_poly.pdbx_seq_one_letter_code
_entity_poly.pdbx_strand_id
1 'polypeptide(L)'
;MKLFAALWRRKHMPPGHIWRGKHRLYKEVTSMHLSQLKDNLATEEKNMFYLRHAFITPEQSAGHARALGKNQMNYVKTMTKRKEYYENVSIESRLGHLRVNEGWD
;
A
#
# COMPACT_ATOMS: atom_id res chain seq x y z
N MET A 1 21.25 -33.47 -20.23
CA MET A 1 20.04 -33.00 -20.95
C MET A 1 19.34 -31.76 -20.37
N LYS A 2 19.92 -30.99 -19.42
CA LYS A 2 19.27 -29.78 -18.86
C LYS A 2 19.61 -28.48 -19.63
N LEU A 3 20.80 -28.40 -20.22
CA LEU A 3 21.26 -27.25 -21.03
C LEU A 3 20.42 -27.06 -22.31
N PHE A 4 20.06 -28.15 -22.99
CA PHE A 4 19.26 -28.11 -24.21
C PHE A 4 17.86 -27.55 -23.95
N ALA A 5 17.23 -27.93 -22.84
CA ALA A 5 15.94 -27.40 -22.40
C ALA A 5 16.01 -25.91 -22.01
N ALA A 6 17.13 -25.45 -21.44
CA ALA A 6 17.33 -24.05 -21.10
C ALA A 6 17.51 -23.16 -22.34
N LEU A 7 18.19 -23.66 -23.38
CA LEU A 7 18.38 -22.95 -24.65
C LEU A 7 17.07 -22.84 -25.44
N TRP A 8 16.24 -23.89 -25.44
CA TRP A 8 14.94 -23.86 -26.12
C TRP A 8 13.95 -22.88 -25.49
N ARG A 9 14.02 -22.65 -24.17
CA ARG A 9 13.21 -21.64 -23.46
C ARG A 9 13.49 -20.22 -23.91
N ARG A 10 14.70 -19.91 -24.38
CA ARG A 10 15.07 -18.58 -24.89
C ARG A 10 14.64 -18.32 -26.34
N LYS A 11 14.33 -19.35 -27.13
CA LYS A 11 13.99 -19.19 -28.56
C LYS A 11 12.72 -18.34 -28.78
N HIS A 12 11.80 -18.34 -27.82
CA HIS A 12 10.54 -17.58 -27.89
C HIS A 12 10.56 -16.31 -27.03
N MET A 13 11.70 -15.93 -26.45
CA MET A 13 11.81 -14.70 -25.66
C MET A 13 12.43 -13.58 -26.49
N PRO A 14 11.91 -12.34 -26.41
CA PRO A 14 12.51 -11.19 -27.08
C PRO A 14 13.94 -10.92 -26.56
N PRO A 15 14.83 -10.37 -27.40
CA PRO A 15 16.16 -9.97 -26.96
C PRO A 15 16.08 -8.79 -25.98
N GLY A 16 16.77 -8.90 -24.84
CA GLY A 16 16.82 -7.84 -23.83
C GLY A 16 15.63 -7.83 -22.87
N HIS A 17 15.13 -6.63 -22.51
CA HIS A 17 14.08 -6.49 -21.50
C HIS A 17 12.69 -6.86 -22.06
N ILE A 18 12.05 -7.87 -21.47
CA ILE A 18 10.84 -8.52 -22.00
C ILE A 18 9.66 -7.55 -22.26
N TRP A 19 9.48 -6.54 -21.41
CA TRP A 19 8.33 -5.62 -21.47
C TRP A 19 8.62 -4.26 -22.10
N ARG A 20 9.84 -3.99 -22.58
CA ARG A 20 10.28 -2.66 -23.03
C ARG A 20 11.09 -2.75 -24.32
N GLY A 21 11.15 -1.66 -25.10
CA GLY A 21 11.90 -1.61 -26.34
C GLY A 21 11.14 -2.11 -27.58
N LYS A 22 11.87 -2.30 -28.69
CA LYS A 22 11.31 -2.61 -30.02
C LYS A 22 10.71 -4.02 -30.09
N HIS A 23 11.41 -5.01 -29.54
CA HIS A 23 10.97 -6.40 -29.51
C HIS A 23 10.55 -6.73 -28.09
N ARG A 24 9.24 -6.74 -27.83
CA ARG A 24 8.66 -6.96 -26.50
C ARG A 24 7.59 -8.04 -26.56
N LEU A 25 7.40 -8.74 -25.44
CA LEU A 25 6.24 -9.59 -25.26
C LEU A 25 5.04 -8.67 -24.98
N TYR A 26 4.02 -8.72 -25.84
CA TYR A 26 2.77 -8.01 -25.58
C TYR A 26 1.77 -8.99 -24.98
N LYS A 27 1.03 -8.55 -23.97
CA LYS A 27 -0.10 -9.33 -23.43
C LYS A 27 -1.31 -9.03 -24.30
N GLU A 28 -1.86 -10.05 -24.94
CA GLU A 28 -3.10 -9.92 -25.70
C GLU A 28 -4.28 -9.56 -24.80
N VAL A 29 -5.16 -8.72 -25.33
CA VAL A 29 -6.40 -8.36 -24.63
C VAL A 29 -7.39 -9.50 -24.81
N THR A 30 -7.71 -10.18 -23.71
CA THR A 30 -8.70 -11.25 -23.69
C THR A 30 -10.10 -10.68 -23.47
N SER A 31 -11.13 -11.47 -23.80
CA SER A 31 -12.54 -11.13 -23.54
C SER A 31 -12.83 -10.81 -22.07
N MET A 32 -12.15 -11.51 -21.15
CA MET A 32 -12.24 -11.26 -19.71
C MET A 32 -11.81 -9.83 -19.33
N HIS A 33 -10.71 -9.33 -19.90
CA HIS A 33 -10.27 -7.95 -19.65
C HIS A 33 -11.30 -6.93 -20.15
N LEU A 34 -11.95 -7.21 -21.29
CA LEU A 34 -13.00 -6.34 -21.82
C LEU A 34 -14.24 -6.34 -20.93
N SER A 35 -14.65 -7.51 -20.41
CA SER A 35 -15.77 -7.60 -19.47
C SER A 35 -15.47 -6.81 -18.20
N GLN A 36 -14.29 -7.01 -17.61
CA GLN A 36 -13.88 -6.29 -16.40
C GLN A 36 -13.84 -4.77 -16.63
N LEU A 37 -13.35 -4.32 -17.79
CA LEU A 37 -13.35 -2.91 -18.14
C LEU A 37 -14.78 -2.34 -18.20
N LYS A 38 -15.72 -3.06 -18.80
CA LYS A 38 -17.13 -2.65 -18.84
C LYS A 38 -17.73 -2.52 -17.45
N ASP A 39 -17.49 -3.50 -16.58
CA ASP A 39 -18.01 -3.49 -15.21
C ASP A 39 -17.44 -2.32 -14.39
N ASN A 40 -16.15 -2.03 -14.57
CA ASN A 40 -15.48 -0.90 -13.93
C ASN A 40 -16.08 0.44 -14.42
N LEU A 41 -16.28 0.60 -15.73
CA LEU A 41 -16.89 1.80 -16.30
C LEU A 41 -18.33 2.00 -15.82
N ALA A 42 -19.12 0.93 -15.73
CA ALA A 42 -20.47 1.00 -15.19
C ALA A 42 -20.49 1.40 -13.69
N THR A 43 -19.48 0.97 -12.94
CA THR A 43 -19.31 1.38 -11.53
C THR A 43 -18.90 2.86 -11.44
N GLU A 44 -17.99 3.29 -12.30
CA GLU A 44 -17.55 4.68 -12.38
C GLU A 44 -18.71 5.62 -12.73
N GLU A 45 -19.56 5.25 -13.69
CA GLU A 45 -20.74 6.02 -14.08
C GLU A 45 -21.72 6.17 -12.91
N LYS A 46 -21.97 5.10 -12.15
CA LYS A 46 -22.79 5.16 -10.92
C LYS A 46 -22.17 6.09 -9.88
N ASN A 47 -20.86 6.01 -9.67
CA ASN A 47 -20.15 6.87 -8.73
C ASN A 47 -20.22 8.34 -9.15
N MET A 48 -20.04 8.64 -10.45
CA MET A 48 -20.18 10.00 -10.97
C MET A 48 -21.58 10.56 -10.75
N PHE A 49 -22.61 9.75 -10.97
CA PHE A 49 -23.99 10.15 -10.71
C PHE A 49 -24.18 10.58 -9.24
N TYR A 50 -23.70 9.79 -8.28
CA TYR A 50 -23.80 10.13 -6.86
C TYR A 50 -22.97 11.35 -6.46
N LEU A 51 -21.77 11.49 -7.02
CA LEU A 51 -20.87 12.60 -6.67
C LEU A 51 -21.23 13.94 -7.31
N ARG A 52 -22.10 13.94 -8.34
CA ARG A 52 -22.52 15.16 -9.05
C ARG A 52 -23.35 16.12 -8.19
N HIS A 53 -24.09 15.59 -7.22
CA HIS A 53 -25.02 16.36 -6.39
C HIS A 53 -24.52 16.46 -4.95
N ALA A 54 -23.63 17.42 -4.71
CA ALA A 54 -23.14 17.70 -3.36
C ALA A 54 -24.26 18.26 -2.46
N PHE A 55 -24.31 17.79 -1.21
CA PHE A 55 -25.29 18.24 -0.21
C PHE A 55 -25.00 19.66 0.31
N ILE A 56 -23.73 20.06 0.35
CA ILE A 56 -23.25 21.30 0.97
C ILE A 56 -22.42 22.05 -0.06
N THR A 57 -22.58 23.38 -0.16
CA THR A 57 -21.72 24.19 -1.04
C THR A 57 -20.32 24.35 -0.45
N PRO A 58 -19.28 24.64 -1.26
CA PRO A 58 -17.94 24.87 -0.75
C PRO A 58 -17.88 25.97 0.32
N GLU A 59 -18.69 27.02 0.16
CA GLU A 59 -18.80 28.13 1.11
C GLU A 59 -19.37 27.67 2.46
N GLN A 60 -20.43 26.87 2.44
CA GLN A 60 -21.04 26.30 3.65
C GLN A 60 -20.12 25.27 4.34
N SER A 61 -19.29 24.57 3.57
CA SER A 61 -18.31 23.62 4.11
C SER A 61 -17.13 24.32 4.81
N ALA A 62 -16.88 25.59 4.52
CA ALA A 62 -15.77 26.32 5.13
C ALA A 62 -15.94 26.40 6.67
N GLY A 63 -15.04 25.73 7.40
CA GLY A 63 -15.00 25.79 8.87
C GLY A 63 -16.04 24.95 9.62
N HIS A 64 -16.94 24.21 8.93
CA HIS A 64 -18.03 23.45 9.56
C HIS A 64 -17.53 22.44 10.62
N ALA A 65 -16.35 21.84 10.41
CA ALA A 65 -15.76 20.86 11.31
C ALA A 65 -14.74 21.44 12.32
N ARG A 66 -14.51 22.77 12.33
CA ARG A 66 -13.48 23.40 13.17
C ARG A 66 -13.76 23.22 14.66
N ALA A 67 -15.02 23.29 15.06
CA ALA A 67 -15.45 23.10 16.45
C ALA A 67 -15.21 21.66 16.96
N LEU A 68 -15.12 20.66 16.06
CA LEU A 68 -14.87 19.28 16.45
C LEU A 68 -13.44 19.04 16.96
N GLY A 69 -12.49 19.94 16.68
CA GLY A 69 -11.11 19.86 17.18
C GLY A 69 -10.29 18.66 16.71
N LYS A 70 -10.87 17.75 15.91
CA LYS A 70 -10.27 16.46 15.53
C LYS A 70 -8.98 16.64 14.73
N ASN A 71 -8.92 17.64 13.86
CA ASN A 71 -7.73 17.91 13.06
C ASN A 71 -6.55 18.35 13.93
N GLN A 72 -6.79 19.22 14.92
CA GLN A 72 -5.78 19.64 15.88
C GLN A 72 -5.32 18.48 16.75
N MET A 73 -6.25 17.67 17.26
CA MET A 73 -5.90 16.48 18.05
C MET A 73 -5.07 15.48 17.25
N ASN A 74 -5.43 15.21 16.00
CA ASN A 74 -4.69 14.31 15.12
C ASN A 74 -3.29 14.85 14.79
N TYR A 75 -3.17 16.16 14.58
CA TYR A 75 -1.89 16.82 14.36
C TYR A 75 -0.97 16.66 15.58
N VAL A 76 -1.47 17.00 16.78
CA VAL A 76 -0.72 16.84 18.04
C VAL A 76 -0.33 15.37 18.23
N LYS A 77 -1.27 14.44 18.07
CA LYS A 77 -1.02 12.99 18.18
C LYS A 77 0.08 12.52 17.22
N THR A 78 0.12 13.05 16.00
CA THR A 78 1.12 12.70 15.00
C THR A 78 2.50 13.24 15.39
N MET A 79 2.56 14.47 15.87
CA MET A 79 3.80 15.06 16.38
C MET A 79 4.33 14.31 17.60
N THR A 80 3.47 14.00 18.57
CA THR A 80 3.85 13.30 19.80
C THR A 80 4.17 11.82 19.59
N LYS A 81 3.75 11.23 18.47
CA LYS A 81 4.08 9.82 18.13
C LYS A 81 5.56 9.64 17.82
N ARG A 82 6.23 10.68 17.33
CA ARG A 82 7.65 10.64 17.01
C ARG A 82 8.44 10.75 18.32
N LYS A 83 8.89 9.62 18.86
CA LYS A 83 9.80 9.63 20.01
C LYS A 83 11.18 10.10 19.52
N GLU A 84 11.65 11.23 20.03
CA GLU A 84 13.00 11.74 19.74
C GLU A 84 14.09 10.85 20.35
N TYR A 85 13.73 10.08 21.39
CA TYR A 85 14.64 9.27 22.15
C TYR A 85 14.14 7.82 22.28
N TYR A 86 15.10 6.91 22.41
CA TYR A 86 14.83 5.52 22.78
C TYR A 86 14.30 5.44 24.22
N GLU A 87 13.61 4.35 24.52
CA GLU A 87 13.12 4.11 25.88
C GLU A 87 14.29 3.87 26.83
N ASN A 88 14.15 4.39 28.06
CA ASN A 88 15.14 4.16 29.11
C ASN A 88 15.12 2.67 29.48
N VAL A 89 16.27 2.02 29.36
CA VAL A 89 16.44 0.61 29.76
C VAL A 89 17.29 0.54 31.02
N SER A 90 16.79 -0.12 32.07
CA SER A 90 17.55 -0.34 33.29
C SER A 90 18.57 -1.48 33.11
N ILE A 91 19.65 -1.44 33.90
CA ILE A 91 20.66 -2.50 33.93
C ILE A 91 20.02 -3.83 34.36
N GLU A 92 19.11 -3.79 35.32
CA GLU A 92 18.36 -4.97 35.78
C GLU A 92 17.54 -5.62 34.64
N SER A 93 16.85 -4.83 33.82
CA SER A 93 16.11 -5.34 32.65
C SER A 93 17.05 -6.02 31.64
N ARG A 94 18.27 -5.50 31.48
CA ARG A 94 19.29 -6.13 30.61
C ARG A 94 19.85 -7.39 31.23
N LEU A 95 20.10 -7.44 32.54
CA LEU A 95 20.75 -8.57 33.22
C LEU A 95 19.77 -9.66 33.69
N GLY A 96 18.46 -9.41 33.67
CA GLY A 96 17.44 -10.37 34.11
C GLY A 96 17.49 -11.71 33.36
N HIS A 97 17.95 -11.74 32.11
CA HIS A 97 18.14 -12.97 31.35
C HIS A 97 19.20 -13.93 31.94
N LEU A 98 20.07 -13.47 32.84
CA LEU A 98 21.06 -14.30 33.51
C LEU A 98 20.46 -15.17 34.62
N ARG A 99 19.25 -14.82 35.09
CA ARG A 99 18.54 -15.51 36.18
C ARG A 99 17.77 -16.76 35.72
N VAL A 100 17.86 -17.12 34.44
CA VAL A 100 17.14 -18.28 33.85
C VAL A 100 17.52 -19.61 34.54
N ASN A 101 18.71 -19.71 35.12
CA ASN A 101 19.20 -20.90 35.81
C ASN A 101 19.17 -20.80 37.34
N GLU A 102 18.53 -19.79 37.94
CA GLU A 102 18.31 -19.74 39.40
C GLU A 102 17.26 -20.80 39.80
N GLY A 103 17.74 -21.93 40.31
CA GLY A 103 16.91 -22.93 40.98
C GLY A 103 16.62 -22.53 42.43
N TRP A 104 15.53 -23.06 42.98
CA TRP A 104 15.23 -22.99 44.41
C TRP A 104 15.97 -24.14 45.12
N ASP A 105 16.57 -23.88 46.27
CA ASP A 105 17.07 -24.93 47.19
C ASP A 105 15.92 -25.72 47.82
#